data_AF-A0A961I6N5-F1
#
_entry.id   AF-A0A961I6N5-F1
#
_cell.length_a   1.000
_cell.length_b   1.000
_cell.length_c   1.000
_cell.angle_alpha   90.00
_cell.angle_beta   90.00
_cell.angle_gamma   90.00
#
_symmetry.space_group_name_H-M   'P 1'
#
loop_
_entity.id
_entity.type
_entity.pdbx_description
1 polymer ?
#
loop_
_entity_poly.entity_id
_entity_poly.type
_entity_poly.pdbx_seq_one_letter_code
_entity_poly.pdbx_strand_id
1 'polypeptide(L)' 'SAADYAERVRLRTPDNVLNLIHLADIYLHLGNPRRAGKMLERALELEPGNDRALKLQSMLREQTSAGV' A
#
# COMPACT_ATOMS: atom_id res chain seq x y z
N SER A 1 -1.16 -7.86 -15.11
CA SER A 1 -0.50 -6.60 -14.71
C SER A 1 0.38 -6.84 -13.48
N ALA A 2 1.23 -5.88 -13.07
CA ALA A 2 2.00 -5.98 -11.83
C ALA A 2 1.08 -6.13 -10.59
N ALA A 3 -0.06 -5.45 -10.59
CA ALA A 3 -1.08 -5.57 -9.54
C ALA A 3 -1.61 -7.01 -9.42
N ASP A 4 -1.92 -7.66 -10.54
CA ASP A 4 -2.46 -9.03 -10.53
C ASP A 4 -1.46 -10.06 -10.00
N TYR A 5 -0.17 -9.86 -10.28
CA TYR A 5 0.87 -10.71 -9.72
C TYR A 5 0.97 -10.54 -8.20
N ALA A 6 1.05 -9.30 -7.73
CA ALA A 6 1.17 -8.99 -6.31
C ALA A 6 -0.07 -9.38 -5.50
N GLU A 7 -1.28 -9.30 -6.06
CA GLU A 7 -2.50 -9.82 -5.44
C GLU A 7 -2.46 -11.36 -5.29
N ARG A 8 -1.96 -12.09 -6.29
CA ARG A 8 -1.79 -13.55 -6.15
C ARG A 8 -0.77 -13.93 -5.08
N VAL A 9 0.28 -13.14 -4.90
CA VAL A 9 1.22 -13.33 -3.79
C VAL A 9 0.53 -13.07 -2.46
N ARG A 10 -0.25 -11.99 -2.34
CA ARG A 10 -1.01 -11.66 -1.12
C ARG A 10 -1.96 -12.80 -0.72
N LEU A 11 -2.61 -13.47 -1.66
CA LEU A 11 -3.50 -14.60 -1.35
C LEU A 11 -2.77 -15.80 -0.72
N ARG A 12 -1.47 -15.97 -1.00
CA ARG A 12 -0.65 -17.05 -0.42
C ARG A 12 0.08 -16.61 0.85
N THR A 13 0.46 -15.34 0.90
CA THR A 13 1.20 -14.73 2.01
C THR A 13 0.57 -13.38 2.36
N PRO A 14 -0.57 -13.37 3.07
CA PRO A 14 -1.35 -12.14 3.29
C PRO A 14 -0.64 -11.12 4.18
N ASP A 15 0.26 -11.59 5.05
CA ASP A 15 0.99 -10.77 6.01
C ASP A 15 2.44 -10.48 5.58
N ASN A 16 2.76 -10.70 4.30
CA ASN A 16 4.07 -10.29 3.77
C ASN A 16 4.09 -8.76 3.61
N VAL A 17 4.72 -8.07 4.56
CA VAL A 17 4.82 -6.60 4.63
C VAL A 17 5.39 -6.01 3.33
N LEU A 18 6.43 -6.62 2.76
CA LEU A 18 7.01 -6.15 1.50
C LEU A 18 6.00 -6.21 0.35
N ASN A 19 5.21 -7.29 0.26
CA ASN A 19 4.18 -7.42 -0.77
C ASN A 19 3.03 -6.42 -0.56
N LEU A 20 2.64 -6.16 0.67
CA LEU A 20 1.63 -5.13 1.00
C LEU A 20 2.12 -3.73 0.58
N ILE A 21 3.38 -3.39 0.85
CA ILE A 21 4.01 -2.14 0.43
C ILE A 21 4.02 -2.02 -1.10
N HIS A 22 4.41 -3.08 -1.83
CA HIS A 22 4.39 -3.08 -3.29
C HIS A 22 2.97 -2.92 -3.85
N LEU A 23 1.97 -3.58 -3.27
CA LEU A 23 0.57 -3.38 -3.67
C LEU A 23 0.10 -1.95 -3.42
N ALA A 24 0.47 -1.37 -2.28
CA ALA A 24 0.14 0.01 -1.98
C ALA A 24 0.71 0.98 -3.03
N ASP A 25 1.99 0.84 -3.34
CA ASP A 25 2.67 1.67 -4.34
C ASP A 25 2.05 1.52 -5.74
N ILE A 26 1.77 0.28 -6.16
CA ILE A 26 1.07 0.01 -7.42
C ILE A 26 -0.32 0.66 -7.43
N TYR A 27 -1.08 0.57 -6.33
CA TYR A 27 -2.41 1.18 -6.26
C TYR A 27 -2.38 2.71 -6.28
N LEU A 28 -1.37 3.34 -5.69
CA LEU A 28 -1.16 4.79 -5.81
C LEU A 28 -0.92 5.20 -7.26
N HIS A 29 -0.03 4.50 -7.97
CA HIS A 29 0.26 4.75 -9.39
C HIS A 29 -0.96 4.54 -10.30
N LEU A 30 -1.87 3.63 -9.92
CA LEU A 30 -3.13 3.40 -10.62
C LEU A 30 -4.26 4.36 -10.23
N GLY A 31 -3.99 5.38 -9.40
CA GLY A 31 -5.01 6.33 -8.95
C GLY A 31 -6.08 5.70 -8.05
N ASN A 32 -5.73 4.63 -7.32
CA ASN A 32 -6.62 3.94 -6.39
C ASN A 32 -6.18 4.13 -4.93
N PRO A 33 -6.31 5.36 -4.38
CA PRO A 33 -5.84 5.68 -3.03
C PRO A 33 -6.53 4.85 -1.94
N ARG A 34 -7.79 4.43 -2.19
CA ARG A 34 -8.55 3.59 -1.26
C ARG A 34 -7.91 2.21 -1.06
N ARG A 35 -7.52 1.52 -2.14
CA ARG A 35 -6.85 0.22 -2.02
C ARG A 35 -5.44 0.37 -1.49
N ALA A 36 -4.73 1.43 -1.87
CA ALA A 36 -3.40 1.72 -1.33
C ALA A 36 -3.44 1.87 0.20
N GLY A 37 -4.37 2.67 0.72
CA GLY A 37 -4.55 2.88 2.15
C GLY A 37 -4.75 1.59 2.93
N LYS A 38 -5.59 0.67 2.43
CA LYS A 38 -5.82 -0.64 3.08
C LYS A 38 -4.55 -1.49 3.18
N MET A 39 -3.71 -1.47 2.15
CA MET A 39 -2.46 -2.24 2.16
C MET A 39 -1.44 -1.61 3.12
N LEU A 40 -1.37 -0.28 3.17
CA LEU A 40 -0.49 0.45 4.09
C LEU A 40 -0.92 0.31 5.55
N GLU A 41 -2.22 0.34 5.83
CA GLU A 41 -2.79 0.07 7.15
C GLU A 41 -2.34 -1.30 7.64
N ARG A 42 -2.56 -2.36 6.85
CA ARG A 42 -2.12 -3.70 7.22
C ARG A 42 -0.60 -3.82 7.37
N ALA A 43 0.18 -3.18 6.51
CA ALA A 43 1.64 -3.19 6.61
C ALA A 43 2.13 -2.54 7.91
N LEU A 44 1.52 -1.43 8.33
CA LEU A 44 1.87 -0.70 9.54
C LEU A 44 1.31 -1.35 10.82
N GLU A 45 0.23 -2.13 10.74
CA GLU A 45 -0.18 -3.00 11.85
C GLU A 45 0.87 -4.07 12.16
N LEU A 46 1.49 -4.63 11.11
CA LEU A 46 2.51 -5.68 11.23
C LEU A 46 3.88 -5.10 11.59
N GLU A 47 4.26 -3.98 10.97
CA GLU A 47 5.51 -3.27 11.22
C GLU A 47 5.25 -1.75 11.34
N PRO A 48 4.89 -1.26 12.55
CA PRO A 48 4.54 0.16 12.76
C PRO A 48 5.65 1.15 12.40
N GLY A 49 6.91 0.72 12.45
CA GLY A 49 8.09 1.54 12.13
C GLY A 49 8.62 1.35 10.71
N ASN A 50 7.86 0.75 9.79
CA ASN A 50 8.36 0.51 8.44
C ASN A 50 8.45 1.83 7.64
N ASP A 51 9.67 2.34 7.45
CA ASP A 51 9.95 3.62 6.78
C ASP A 51 9.30 3.75 5.39
N ARG A 52 9.28 2.66 4.60
CA ARG A 52 8.66 2.68 3.26
C ARG A 52 7.15 2.82 3.35
N ALA A 53 6.51 2.08 4.25
CA ALA A 53 5.07 2.17 4.46
C ALA A 53 4.67 3.56 4.98
N LEU A 54 5.42 4.10 5.94
CA LEU A 54 5.20 5.46 6.47
C LEU A 54 5.34 6.52 5.38
N LYS A 55 6.38 6.44 4.54
CA LYS A 55 6.59 7.37 3.42
C LYS A 55 5.43 7.33 2.42
N LEU A 56 4.99 6.15 2.00
CA LEU A 56 3.85 5.99 1.10
C LEU A 56 2.55 6.49 1.74
N GLN A 57 2.38 6.31 3.05
CA GLN A 57 1.21 6.81 3.78
C GLN A 57 1.19 8.35 3.81
N SER A 58 2.33 9.01 3.99
CA SER A 58 2.43 10.47 3.87
C SER A 58 2.04 10.95 2.46
N MET A 59 2.60 10.32 1.43
CA MET A 59 2.28 10.65 0.02
C MET A 59 0.79 10.46 -0.29
N LEU A 60 0.18 9.37 0.20
CA LEU A 60 -1.25 9.12 0.07
C LEU A 60 -2.08 10.25 0.69
N ARG A 61 -1.74 10.67 1.92
CA ARG A 61 -2.46 11.75 2.62
C ARG A 61 -2.40 13.06 1.84
N GLU A 62 -1.21 13.44 1.36
CA GLU A 62 -0.99 14.65 0.56
C GLU A 62 -1.84 14.65 -0.73
N GLN A 63 -1.85 13.54 -1.47
CA GLN A 63 -2.67 13.39 -2.69
C GLN A 63 -4.17 13.52 -2.42
N THR A 64 -4.64 13.00 -1.28
CA THR A 64 -6.06 13.08 -0.92
C THR A 64 -6.48 14.44 -0.36
N SER A 65 -5.55 15.18 0.26
CA SER A 65 -5.83 16.55 0.75
C SER A 65 -5.83 17.61 -0.34
N ALA A 66 -5.16 17.37 -1.47
CA ALA A 66 -5.09 18.32 -2.58
C ALA A 66 -6.33 18.29 -3.51
N GLY A 67 -7.29 17.40 -3.25
CA GLY A 67 -8.48 17.17 -4.08
C GLY A 67 -9.81 17.65 -3.49
N VAL A 68 -9.79 18.41 -2.39
CA VAL A 68 -10.97 18.98 -1.71
C VAL A 68 -10.95 20.50 -1.71
#